data_AF-A0A2J7RJE1-F1
#
_entry.id   AF-A0A2J7RJE1-F1
#
_cell.length_a   1.000
_cell.length_b   1.000
_cell.length_c   1.000
_cell.angle_alpha   90.00
_cell.angle_beta   90.00
_cell.angle_gamma   90.00
#
_symmetry.space_group_name_H-M   'P 1'
#
loop_
_entity.id
_entity.type
_entity.pdbx_description
1 polymer ?
#
loop_
_entity_poly.entity_id
_entity_poly.type
_entity_poly.pdbx_seq_one_letter_code
_entity_poly.pdbx_strand_id
1 'polypeptide(L)'
;MGLEDSVRTVAGSCGKVTAGDVSDFQMFVSAAESWVLLGFLQVVLFADLGLMDPVAKRRLKLQYVSEELEETGKMLYAQELQSRVCSASLDKFDDSHLHPRIVALRERQKHLVTRQHKLNDRVAARPDPPLFDSLAKETLHYSKSLASSEVVLNMHRRLVDAIHKLDTNSKSDKEKMAFISRAEDVLREEKVWQESQLRFYDKLNSRYCSWYPDMVKP
;
A
#
# COMPACT_ATOMS: atom_id res chain seq x y z
N MET A 1 -4.83 -9.63 33.92
CA MET A 1 -4.51 -11.05 34.16
C MET A 1 -3.21 -11.34 33.44
N GLY A 2 -2.14 -11.48 34.21
CA GLY A 2 -0.76 -11.30 33.75
C GLY A 2 -0.15 -12.55 33.13
N LEU A 3 0.74 -12.32 32.16
CA LEU A 3 1.59 -13.33 31.51
C LEU A 3 2.53 -14.09 32.47
N GLU A 4 2.65 -13.65 33.73
CA GLU A 4 3.50 -14.29 34.73
C GLU A 4 2.92 -15.60 35.30
N ASP A 5 1.58 -15.76 35.28
CA ASP A 5 0.94 -16.96 35.81
C ASP A 5 1.04 -18.16 34.83
N SER A 6 1.31 -17.91 33.55
CA SER A 6 1.48 -18.97 32.55
C SER A 6 2.87 -19.60 32.58
N VAL A 7 3.88 -18.89 33.08
CA VAL A 7 5.28 -19.37 33.09
C VAL A 7 5.55 -20.32 34.27
N ARG A 8 4.82 -20.18 35.39
CA ARG A 8 5.00 -21.07 36.56
C ARG A 8 4.40 -22.46 36.41
N THR A 9 3.40 -22.63 35.54
CA THR A 9 2.73 -23.92 35.36
C THR A 9 3.56 -24.91 34.53
N VAL A 10 4.51 -24.42 33.71
CA VAL A 10 5.33 -25.27 32.82
C VAL A 10 6.55 -25.87 33.52
N ALA A 11 6.99 -25.31 34.66
CA ALA A 11 8.17 -25.79 35.39
C ALA A 11 7.94 -27.07 36.22
N GLY A 12 6.69 -27.56 36.34
CA GLY A 12 6.33 -28.70 37.20
C GLY A 12 6.13 -30.05 36.49
N SER A 13 6.20 -30.11 35.17
CA SER A 13 5.82 -31.29 34.40
C SER A 13 6.98 -31.77 33.52
N CYS A 14 7.85 -32.60 34.09
CA CYS A 14 8.75 -33.47 33.34
C CYS A 14 7.92 -34.61 32.70
N GLY A 15 7.06 -34.24 31.75
CA GLY A 15 6.30 -35.15 30.91
C GLY A 15 7.09 -35.41 29.63
N LYS A 16 7.26 -36.69 29.27
CA LYS A 16 7.88 -37.09 28.01
C LYS A 16 7.08 -36.47 26.85
N VAL A 17 7.71 -35.59 26.09
CA VAL A 17 7.16 -35.00 24.85
C VAL A 17 6.80 -36.15 23.91
N THR A 18 5.54 -36.23 23.46
CA THR A 18 5.10 -37.28 22.54
C THR A 18 5.33 -36.87 21.09
N ALA A 19 5.39 -37.83 20.16
CA ALA A 19 5.62 -37.55 18.74
C ALA A 19 4.54 -36.66 18.07
N GLY A 20 3.34 -36.59 18.66
CA GLY A 20 2.27 -35.68 18.23
C GLY A 20 2.59 -34.21 18.57
N ASP A 21 3.13 -33.96 19.76
CA ASP A 21 3.44 -32.60 20.25
C ASP A 21 4.54 -31.90 19.42
N VAL A 22 5.49 -32.69 18.89
CA VAL A 22 6.57 -32.19 18.03
C VAL A 22 6.05 -31.79 16.64
N SER A 23 5.10 -32.55 16.09
CA SER A 23 4.43 -32.23 14.83
C SER A 23 3.63 -30.93 14.96
N ASP A 24 2.91 -30.75 16.06
CA ASP A 24 2.12 -29.55 16.31
C ASP A 24 3.01 -28.32 16.48
N PHE A 25 4.13 -28.45 17.20
CA PHE A 25 5.10 -27.36 17.36
C PHE A 25 5.69 -26.88 16.03
N GLN A 26 6.11 -27.82 15.17
CA GLN A 26 6.66 -27.49 13.85
C GLN A 26 5.60 -26.83 12.94
N MET A 27 4.33 -27.23 13.08
CA MET A 27 3.21 -26.58 12.39
C MET A 27 2.99 -25.15 12.87
N PHE A 28 3.10 -24.88 14.17
CA PHE A 28 3.01 -23.50 14.70
C PHE A 28 4.15 -22.60 14.22
N VAL A 29 5.38 -23.12 14.19
CA VAL A 29 6.54 -22.38 13.70
C VAL A 29 6.37 -22.03 12.22
N SER A 30 6.06 -23.01 11.37
CA SER A 30 5.87 -22.77 9.92
C SER A 30 4.69 -21.83 9.62
N ALA A 31 3.60 -21.91 10.40
CA ALA A 31 2.51 -20.96 10.30
C ALA A 31 2.96 -19.54 10.67
N ALA A 32 3.71 -19.37 11.77
CA ALA A 32 4.24 -18.08 12.18
C ALA A 32 5.20 -17.48 11.13
N GLU A 33 6.09 -18.30 10.57
CA GLU A 33 6.99 -17.88 9.48
C GLU A 33 6.19 -17.37 8.27
N SER A 34 5.14 -18.09 7.89
CA SER A 34 4.26 -17.70 6.79
C SER A 34 3.57 -16.37 7.04
N TRP A 35 3.10 -16.11 8.27
CA TRP A 35 2.49 -14.84 8.65
C TRP A 35 3.47 -13.67 8.60
N VAL A 36 4.71 -13.86 9.03
CA VAL A 36 5.75 -12.82 8.94
C VAL A 36 6.04 -12.47 7.48
N LEU A 37 6.22 -13.48 6.63
CA LEU A 37 6.49 -13.27 5.20
C LEU A 37 5.32 -12.62 4.48
N LEU A 38 4.08 -13.02 4.80
CA LEU A 38 2.87 -12.42 4.25
C LEU A 38 2.74 -10.95 4.67
N GLY A 39 2.95 -10.64 5.95
CA GLY A 39 2.94 -9.26 6.45
C GLY A 39 4.03 -8.39 5.82
N PHE A 40 5.24 -8.94 5.66
CA PHE A 40 6.32 -8.25 4.97
C PHE A 40 5.98 -7.96 3.50
N LEU A 41 5.39 -8.93 2.80
CA LEU A 41 4.95 -8.75 1.42
C LEU A 41 3.88 -7.65 1.30
N GLN A 42 2.90 -7.62 2.23
CA GLN A 42 1.89 -6.57 2.27
C GLN A 42 2.53 -5.19 2.43
N VAL A 43 3.46 -5.03 3.35
CA VAL A 43 4.16 -3.75 3.55
C VAL A 43 4.92 -3.33 2.30
N VAL A 44 5.63 -4.24 1.62
CA VAL A 44 6.36 -3.93 0.40
C VAL A 44 5.42 -3.49 -0.74
N LEU A 45 4.27 -4.15 -0.88
CA LEU A 45 3.29 -3.82 -1.93
C LEU A 45 2.59 -2.47 -1.70
N PHE A 46 2.27 -2.13 -0.46
CA PHE A 46 1.52 -0.91 -0.14
C PHE A 46 2.39 0.29 0.24
N ALA A 47 3.67 0.09 0.57
CA ALA A 47 4.56 1.20 0.93
C ALA A 47 4.98 2.08 -0.27
N ASP A 48 4.93 1.55 -1.50
CA ASP A 48 5.25 2.33 -2.71
C ASP A 48 4.04 3.11 -3.22
N LEU A 49 3.83 4.30 -2.65
CA LEU A 49 2.75 5.20 -3.02
C LEU A 49 3.02 5.99 -4.33
N GLY A 50 4.24 5.92 -4.88
CA GLY A 50 4.64 6.65 -6.08
C GLY A 50 4.82 8.17 -5.88
N LEU A 51 5.10 8.87 -6.98
CA LEU A 51 5.45 10.31 -6.98
C LEU A 51 4.24 11.26 -6.93
N MET A 52 3.04 10.79 -7.27
CA MET A 52 1.85 11.63 -7.47
C MET A 52 0.61 10.91 -6.97
N ASP A 53 -0.23 11.61 -6.21
CA ASP A 53 -1.53 11.10 -5.75
C ASP A 53 -2.39 10.71 -6.97
N PRO A 54 -2.89 9.46 -7.06
CA PRO A 54 -3.81 9.03 -8.11
C PRO A 54 -5.04 9.93 -8.25
N VAL A 55 -5.53 10.51 -7.16
CA VAL A 55 -6.69 11.41 -7.15
C VAL A 55 -6.33 12.78 -7.69
N ALA A 56 -5.21 13.37 -7.25
CA ALA A 56 -4.70 14.62 -7.83
C ALA A 56 -4.39 14.47 -9.33
N LYS A 57 -3.79 13.34 -9.73
CA LYS A 57 -3.54 13.00 -11.14
C LYS A 57 -4.83 12.91 -11.95
N ARG A 58 -5.90 12.33 -11.38
CA ARG A 58 -7.21 12.28 -12.03
C ARG A 58 -7.84 13.66 -12.17
N ARG A 59 -7.77 14.50 -11.14
CA ARG A 59 -8.25 15.90 -11.19
C ARG A 59 -7.54 16.70 -12.27
N LEU A 60 -6.22 16.58 -12.37
CA LEU A 60 -5.43 17.23 -13.41
C LEU A 60 -5.82 16.73 -14.81
N LYS A 61 -6.03 15.42 -14.98
CA LYS A 61 -6.54 14.87 -16.26
C LYS A 61 -7.91 15.42 -16.61
N LEU A 62 -8.80 15.59 -15.64
CA LEU A 62 -10.13 16.16 -15.87
C LEU A 62 -10.01 17.60 -16.35
N GLN A 63 -9.14 18.40 -15.71
CA GLN A 63 -8.85 19.78 -16.13
C GLN A 63 -8.39 19.83 -17.59
N TYR A 64 -7.41 19.01 -17.98
CA TYR A 64 -6.96 18.98 -19.38
C TYR A 64 -8.06 18.56 -20.35
N VAL A 65 -8.92 17.60 -19.98
CA VAL A 65 -10.04 17.19 -20.83
C VAL A 65 -11.06 18.32 -20.97
N SER A 66 -11.32 19.10 -19.92
CA SER A 66 -12.22 20.26 -20.02
C SER A 66 -11.65 21.37 -20.89
N GLU A 67 -10.35 21.67 -20.75
CA GLU A 67 -9.67 22.67 -21.59
C GLU A 67 -9.69 22.24 -23.06
N GLU A 68 -9.40 20.96 -23.34
CA GLU A 68 -9.44 20.39 -24.69
C GLU A 68 -10.86 20.40 -25.30
N LEU A 69 -11.90 20.19 -24.49
CA LEU A 69 -13.28 20.26 -24.93
C LEU A 69 -13.65 21.70 -25.31
N GLU A 70 -13.21 22.68 -24.53
CA GLU A 70 -13.42 24.10 -24.82
C GLU A 70 -12.70 24.51 -26.12
N GLU A 71 -11.44 24.09 -26.30
CA GLU A 71 -10.66 24.34 -27.51
C GLU A 71 -11.28 23.70 -28.76
N THR A 72 -11.68 22.43 -28.67
CA THR A 72 -12.33 21.74 -29.80
C THR A 72 -13.67 22.38 -30.16
N GLY A 73 -14.43 22.85 -29.17
CA GLY A 73 -15.65 23.62 -29.38
C GLY A 73 -15.39 24.94 -30.11
N LYS A 74 -14.38 25.71 -29.68
CA LYS A 74 -13.95 26.94 -30.36
C LYS A 74 -13.49 26.69 -31.80
N MET A 75 -12.76 25.60 -32.04
CA MET A 75 -12.33 25.23 -33.39
C MET A 75 -13.51 24.89 -34.31
N LEU A 76 -14.48 24.11 -33.83
CA LEU A 76 -15.69 23.79 -34.58
C LEU A 76 -16.49 25.05 -34.89
N TYR A 77 -16.65 25.94 -33.91
CA TYR A 77 -17.33 27.21 -34.11
C TYR A 77 -16.63 28.10 -35.15
N ALA A 78 -15.30 28.18 -35.13
CA ALA A 78 -14.54 28.93 -36.13
C ALA A 78 -14.72 28.35 -37.54
N GLN A 79 -14.76 27.02 -37.69
CA GLN A 79 -15.03 26.34 -38.96
C GLN A 79 -16.45 26.63 -39.46
N GLU A 80 -17.43 26.68 -38.56
CA GLU A 80 -18.82 27.02 -38.90
C GLU A 80 -18.95 28.47 -39.37
N LEU A 81 -18.28 29.41 -38.70
CA LEU A 81 -18.24 30.81 -39.15
C LEU A 81 -17.62 30.92 -40.55
N GLN A 82 -16.49 30.25 -40.77
CA GLN A 82 -15.83 30.23 -42.07
C GLN A 82 -16.75 29.65 -43.16
N SER A 83 -17.44 28.55 -42.88
CA SER A 83 -18.36 27.94 -43.84
C SER A 83 -19.48 28.92 -44.20
N ARG A 84 -20.09 29.58 -43.20
CA ARG A 84 -21.18 30.56 -43.41
C ARG A 84 -20.72 31.74 -44.26
N VAL A 85 -19.50 32.24 -44.06
CA VAL A 85 -18.90 33.28 -44.92
C VAL A 85 -18.75 32.80 -46.36
N CYS A 86 -18.36 31.54 -46.56
CA CYS A 86 -18.25 30.90 -47.88
C CYS A 86 -19.60 30.42 -48.46
N SER A 87 -20.75 30.82 -47.88
CA SER A 87 -22.11 30.37 -48.25
C SER A 87 -22.37 28.86 -48.15
N ALA A 88 -21.53 28.12 -47.41
CA ALA A 88 -21.70 26.70 -47.12
C ALA A 88 -22.15 26.50 -45.66
N SER A 89 -23.22 25.75 -45.39
CA SER A 89 -23.63 25.45 -44.00
C SER A 89 -23.18 24.06 -43.59
N LEU A 90 -22.38 23.93 -42.52
CA LEU A 90 -21.92 22.63 -42.00
C LEU A 90 -23.06 21.73 -41.49
N ASP A 91 -24.22 22.30 -41.16
CA ASP A 91 -25.39 21.55 -40.66
C ASP A 91 -26.22 20.93 -41.78
N LYS A 92 -25.98 21.33 -43.04
CA LYS A 92 -26.75 20.84 -44.20
C LYS A 92 -26.07 19.67 -44.92
N PHE A 93 -24.85 19.30 -44.51
CA PHE A 93 -24.08 18.25 -45.12
C PHE A 93 -24.04 17.03 -44.21
N ASP A 94 -24.37 15.87 -44.77
CA ASP A 94 -24.04 14.59 -44.14
C ASP A 94 -22.53 14.51 -43.91
N ASP A 95 -22.09 13.72 -42.92
CA ASP A 95 -20.67 13.58 -42.58
C ASP A 95 -19.80 13.13 -43.77
N SER A 96 -20.40 12.50 -44.79
CA SER A 96 -19.75 12.11 -46.07
C SER A 96 -19.35 13.30 -46.97
N HIS A 97 -20.00 14.45 -46.81
CA HIS A 97 -19.76 15.66 -47.60
C HIS A 97 -18.98 16.73 -46.84
N LEU A 98 -18.63 16.46 -45.58
CA LEU A 98 -17.84 17.35 -44.75
C LEU A 98 -16.35 17.13 -44.95
N HIS A 99 -15.57 18.19 -44.74
CA HIS A 99 -14.12 18.07 -44.74
C HIS A 99 -13.70 17.07 -43.62
N PRO A 100 -12.81 16.09 -43.89
CA PRO A 100 -12.45 15.04 -42.92
C PRO A 100 -12.02 15.56 -41.55
N ARG A 101 -11.36 16.73 -41.52
CA ARG A 101 -10.97 17.42 -40.28
C ARG A 101 -12.17 17.79 -39.39
N ILE A 102 -13.30 18.19 -39.97
CA ILE A 102 -14.51 18.57 -39.22
C ILE A 102 -15.15 17.32 -38.60
N VAL A 103 -15.23 16.24 -39.37
CA VAL A 103 -15.71 14.93 -38.89
C VAL A 103 -14.85 14.46 -37.71
N ALA A 104 -13.52 14.48 -37.87
CA ALA A 104 -12.59 14.10 -36.80
C ALA A 104 -12.72 14.98 -35.54
N LEU A 105 -12.97 16.29 -35.69
CA LEU A 105 -13.20 17.19 -34.56
C LEU A 105 -14.51 16.88 -33.83
N ARG A 106 -15.60 16.60 -34.56
CA ARG A 106 -16.89 16.19 -33.98
C ARG A 106 -16.76 14.85 -33.22
N GLU A 107 -16.08 13.87 -33.81
CA GLU A 107 -15.79 12.59 -33.16
C GLU A 107 -14.95 12.76 -31.90
N ARG A 108 -13.89 13.56 -31.98
CA ARG A 108 -13.03 13.90 -30.83
C ARG A 108 -13.85 14.55 -29.72
N GLN A 109 -14.73 15.49 -30.05
CA GLN A 109 -15.61 16.13 -29.07
C GLN A 109 -16.51 15.11 -28.35
N LYS A 110 -17.15 14.20 -29.09
CA LYS A 110 -17.97 13.11 -28.51
C LYS A 110 -17.13 12.21 -27.57
N HIS A 111 -15.91 11.87 -27.98
CA HIS A 111 -14.99 11.09 -27.17
C HIS A 111 -14.57 11.84 -25.88
N LEU A 112 -14.28 13.14 -25.98
CA LEU A 112 -13.90 13.97 -24.83
C LEU A 112 -15.02 14.10 -23.80
N VAL A 113 -16.28 14.29 -24.24
CA VAL A 113 -17.45 14.29 -23.35
C VAL A 113 -17.56 12.97 -22.58
N THR A 114 -17.43 11.85 -23.30
CA THR A 114 -17.46 10.51 -22.69
C THR A 114 -16.32 10.31 -21.68
N ARG A 115 -15.12 10.81 -22.02
CA ARG A 115 -13.94 10.73 -21.16
C ARG A 115 -14.08 11.60 -19.91
N GLN A 116 -14.65 12.80 -20.04
CA GLN A 116 -14.91 13.72 -18.94
C GLN A 116 -15.86 13.08 -17.93
N HIS A 117 -16.95 12.46 -18.40
CA HIS A 117 -17.90 11.75 -17.55
C HIS A 117 -17.20 10.65 -16.74
N LYS A 118 -16.46 9.76 -17.41
CA LYS A 118 -15.68 8.67 -16.76
C LYS A 118 -14.67 9.17 -15.71
N LEU A 119 -14.08 10.34 -15.94
CA LEU A 119 -13.13 10.93 -14.99
C LEU A 119 -13.84 11.51 -13.76
N ASN A 120 -15.08 11.98 -13.92
CA ASN A 120 -15.87 12.61 -12.87
C ASN A 120 -16.56 11.60 -11.92
N ASP A 121 -16.82 10.37 -12.37
CA ASP A 121 -17.60 9.37 -11.60
C ASP A 121 -16.97 8.92 -10.26
N ARG A 122 -15.68 9.20 -10.03
CA ARG A 122 -14.96 8.76 -8.81
C ARG A 122 -13.97 9.82 -8.33
N VAL A 123 -14.45 10.68 -7.44
CA VAL A 123 -13.64 11.71 -6.78
C VAL A 123 -13.52 11.35 -5.30
N ALA A 124 -12.29 11.33 -4.78
CA ALA A 124 -12.06 11.27 -3.34
C ALA A 124 -11.72 12.67 -2.84
N ALA A 125 -12.20 13.00 -1.63
CA ALA A 125 -11.82 14.24 -0.97
C ALA A 125 -10.36 14.16 -0.52
N ARG A 126 -9.61 15.24 -0.74
CA ARG A 126 -8.23 15.41 -0.29
C ARG A 126 -8.11 16.73 0.49
N PRO A 127 -7.17 16.83 1.43
CA PRO A 127 -6.99 18.05 2.21
C PRO A 127 -6.37 19.15 1.33
N ASP A 128 -6.64 20.39 1.70
CA ASP A 128 -5.98 21.58 1.16
C ASP A 128 -5.28 22.31 2.32
N PRO A 129 -3.93 22.39 2.36
CA PRO A 129 -2.97 21.93 1.35
C PRO A 129 -2.82 20.39 1.26
N PRO A 130 -2.35 19.84 0.12
CA PRO A 130 -2.18 18.41 -0.07
C PRO A 130 -1.09 17.84 0.84
N LEU A 131 -1.38 16.71 1.51
CA LEU A 131 -0.45 16.05 2.45
C LEU A 131 0.23 14.80 1.86
N PHE A 132 -0.12 14.44 0.62
CA PHE A 132 0.34 13.21 -0.04
C PHE A 132 1.87 13.11 -0.08
N ASP A 133 2.58 14.20 -0.40
CA ASP A 133 4.06 14.18 -0.46
C ASP A 133 4.70 13.85 0.89
N SER A 134 4.08 14.32 1.98
CA SER A 134 4.55 13.99 3.33
C SER A 134 4.26 12.53 3.66
N LEU A 135 3.07 12.04 3.32
CA LEU A 135 2.70 10.63 3.48
C LEU A 135 3.67 9.71 2.73
N ALA A 136 3.87 9.95 1.42
CA ALA A 136 4.75 9.15 0.57
C ALA A 136 6.21 9.15 1.04
N LYS A 137 6.71 10.29 1.54
CA LYS A 137 8.07 10.36 2.12
C LYS A 137 8.16 9.57 3.43
N GLU A 138 7.17 9.69 4.30
CA GLU A 138 7.16 8.98 5.59
C GLU A 138 7.01 7.47 5.40
N THR A 139 6.16 6.99 4.48
CA THR A 139 6.04 5.57 4.16
C THR A 139 7.30 5.01 3.49
N LEU A 140 7.92 5.77 2.59
CA LEU A 140 9.19 5.39 1.97
C LEU A 140 10.34 5.32 2.99
N HIS A 141 10.38 6.26 3.94
CA HIS A 141 11.36 6.21 5.01
C HIS A 141 11.13 4.97 5.89
N TYR A 142 9.87 4.69 6.23
CA TYR A 142 9.50 3.51 7.01
C TYR A 142 9.92 2.20 6.33
N SER A 143 9.65 2.05 5.02
CA SER A 143 10.02 0.84 4.27
C SER A 143 11.54 0.65 4.15
N LYS A 144 12.31 1.75 4.13
CA LYS A 144 13.78 1.69 4.10
C LYS A 144 14.44 1.53 5.47
N SER A 145 13.71 1.78 6.55
CA SER A 145 14.23 1.72 7.92
C SER A 145 13.63 0.55 8.69
N LEU A 146 12.50 0.78 9.36
CA LEU A 146 11.85 -0.17 10.27
C LEU A 146 11.35 -1.44 9.57
N ALA A 147 10.89 -1.30 8.33
CA ALA A 147 10.37 -2.41 7.53
C ALA A 147 11.29 -2.78 6.35
N SER A 148 12.59 -2.51 6.47
CA SER A 148 13.55 -2.97 5.48
C SER A 148 13.66 -4.49 5.47
N SER A 149 13.94 -5.07 4.30
CA SER A 149 14.16 -6.52 4.17
C SER A 149 15.24 -7.01 5.13
N GLU A 150 16.31 -6.23 5.30
CA GLU A 150 17.41 -6.55 6.20
C GLU A 150 16.95 -6.65 7.66
N VAL A 151 16.18 -5.68 8.14
CA VAL A 151 15.70 -5.65 9.54
C VAL A 151 14.73 -6.79 9.78
N VAL A 152 13.71 -6.94 8.92
CA VAL A 152 12.64 -7.93 9.11
C VAL A 152 13.17 -9.35 8.99
N LEU A 153 13.92 -9.66 7.93
CA LEU A 153 14.43 -11.01 7.70
C LEU A 153 15.53 -11.41 8.68
N ASN A 154 16.35 -10.46 9.15
CA ASN A 154 17.34 -10.75 10.19
C ASN A 154 16.68 -11.03 11.54
N MET A 155 15.72 -10.20 11.96
CA MET A 155 14.95 -10.44 13.19
C MET A 155 14.24 -11.79 13.13
N HIS A 156 13.57 -12.07 12.01
CA HIS A 156 12.92 -13.34 11.74
C HIS A 156 13.86 -14.53 11.88
N ARG A 157 15.02 -14.49 11.20
CA ARG A 157 16.03 -15.55 11.27
C ARG A 157 16.51 -15.79 12.69
N ARG A 158 16.77 -14.73 13.46
CA ARG A 158 17.22 -14.83 14.85
C ARG A 158 16.19 -15.49 15.76
N LEU A 159 14.90 -15.22 15.54
CA LEU A 159 13.80 -15.85 16.27
C LEU A 159 13.67 -17.34 15.92
N VAL A 160 13.70 -17.69 14.64
CA VAL A 160 13.64 -19.09 14.18
C VAL A 160 14.83 -19.88 14.69
N ASP A 161 16.04 -19.31 14.59
CA ASP A 161 17.25 -19.90 15.18
C ASP A 161 17.13 -20.07 16.70
N ALA A 162 16.48 -19.13 17.39
CA ALA A 162 16.27 -19.21 18.82
C ALA A 162 15.33 -20.38 19.18
N ILE A 163 14.26 -20.54 18.41
CA ILE A 163 13.28 -21.62 18.57
C ILE A 163 13.92 -22.99 18.33
N HIS A 164 14.62 -23.18 17.21
CA HIS A 164 15.23 -24.48 16.89
C HIS A 164 16.32 -24.91 17.89
N LYS A 165 17.08 -23.96 18.42
CA LYS A 165 18.15 -24.26 19.39
C LYS A 165 17.62 -24.51 20.82
N LEU A 166 16.36 -24.16 21.12
CA LEU A 166 15.66 -24.52 22.36
C LEU A 166 15.22 -25.99 22.34
N ASP A 167 14.88 -26.52 21.17
CA ASP A 167 14.41 -27.91 20.97
C ASP A 167 15.53 -28.96 21.09
N THR A 168 16.80 -28.56 20.98
CA THR A 168 17.94 -29.49 21.08
C THR A 168 18.17 -29.93 22.53
N ASN A 169 17.69 -31.13 22.89
CA ASN A 169 17.79 -31.75 24.22
C ASN A 169 19.22 -32.11 24.71
N SER A 170 20.27 -31.82 23.94
CA SER A 170 21.65 -32.26 24.21
C SER A 170 22.59 -31.09 24.57
N LYS A 171 22.28 -30.37 25.65
CA LYS A 171 23.11 -29.26 26.14
C LYS A 171 23.33 -29.34 27.64
N SER A 172 24.51 -28.95 28.10
CA SER A 172 24.80 -28.77 29.53
C SER A 172 23.91 -27.66 30.12
N ASP A 173 23.60 -27.72 31.41
CA ASP A 173 22.76 -26.70 32.08
C ASP A 173 23.33 -25.28 31.94
N LYS A 174 24.66 -25.13 31.90
CA LYS A 174 25.31 -23.83 31.64
C LYS A 174 25.05 -23.32 30.22
N GLU A 175 25.04 -24.20 29.22
CA GLU A 175 24.81 -23.85 27.82
C GLU A 175 23.34 -23.52 27.57
N LYS A 176 22.42 -24.23 28.25
CA LYS A 176 20.99 -23.93 28.24
C LYS A 176 20.71 -22.54 28.82
N MET A 177 21.30 -22.20 29.97
CA MET A 177 21.10 -20.87 30.59
C MET A 177 21.67 -19.73 29.72
N ALA A 178 22.86 -19.91 29.15
CA ALA A 178 23.43 -18.93 28.22
C ALA A 178 22.57 -18.77 26.95
N PHE A 179 21.93 -19.85 26.52
CA PHE A 179 21.02 -19.83 25.38
C PHE A 179 19.71 -19.09 25.68
N ILE A 180 19.07 -19.40 26.82
CA ILE A 180 17.84 -18.76 27.27
C ILE A 180 18.05 -17.24 27.39
N SER A 181 19.15 -16.80 27.99
CA SER A 181 19.49 -15.38 28.09
C SER A 181 19.58 -14.71 26.71
N ARG A 182 20.20 -15.35 25.71
CA ARG A 182 20.25 -14.81 24.34
C ARG A 182 18.88 -14.76 23.68
N ALA A 183 18.02 -15.76 23.93
CA ALA A 183 16.66 -15.79 23.42
C ALA A 183 15.83 -14.65 24.03
N GLU A 184 15.98 -14.38 25.34
CA GLU A 184 15.35 -13.25 26.02
C GLU A 184 15.79 -11.90 25.44
N ASP A 185 17.08 -11.75 25.09
CA ASP A 185 17.58 -10.54 24.45
C ASP A 185 16.95 -10.33 23.06
N VAL A 186 16.84 -11.39 22.25
CA VAL A 186 16.16 -11.34 20.95
C VAL A 186 14.69 -10.95 21.12
N LEU A 187 13.98 -11.52 22.08
CA LEU A 187 12.57 -11.17 22.37
C LEU A 187 12.43 -9.73 22.86
N ARG A 188 13.40 -9.23 23.63
CA ARG A 188 13.40 -7.84 24.10
C ARG A 188 13.59 -6.87 22.94
N GLU A 189 14.52 -7.16 22.03
CA GLU A 189 14.71 -6.38 20.82
C GLU A 189 13.48 -6.41 19.91
N GLU A 190 12.86 -7.58 19.76
CA GLU A 190 11.64 -7.77 18.98
C GLU A 190 10.49 -6.93 19.54
N LYS A 191 10.31 -6.92 20.86
CA LYS A 191 9.32 -6.09 21.54
C LYS A 191 9.54 -4.59 21.28
N VAL A 192 10.78 -4.11 21.39
CA VAL A 192 11.12 -2.70 21.11
C VAL A 192 10.85 -2.35 19.64
N TRP A 193 11.14 -3.28 18.73
CA TRP A 193 10.83 -3.13 17.32
C TRP A 193 9.32 -3.07 17.09
N GLN A 194 8.52 -3.97 17.67
CA GLN A 194 7.05 -3.92 17.61
C GLN A 194 6.48 -2.62 18.17
N GLU A 195 7.00 -2.10 19.28
CA GLU A 195 6.58 -0.80 19.81
C GLU A 195 6.87 0.35 18.83
N SER A 196 7.98 0.26 18.10
CA SER A 196 8.32 1.23 17.06
C SER A 196 7.37 1.14 15.86
N GLN A 197 6.95 -0.07 15.50
CA GLN A 197 5.93 -0.32 14.47
C GLN A 197 4.58 0.31 14.85
N LEU A 198 4.11 0.06 16.08
CA LEU A 198 2.86 0.61 16.58
C LEU A 198 2.87 2.14 16.64
N ARG A 199 3.97 2.74 17.11
CA ARG A 199 4.11 4.21 17.11
C ARG A 199 4.03 4.80 15.71
N PHE A 200 4.61 4.13 14.71
CA PHE A 200 4.51 4.55 13.32
C PHE A 200 3.08 4.42 12.80
N TYR A 201 2.40 3.31 13.09
CA TYR A 201 0.99 3.11 12.77
C TYR A 201 0.10 4.20 13.38
N ASP A 202 0.26 4.51 14.67
CA ASP A 202 -0.51 5.54 15.36
C ASP A 202 -0.28 6.93 14.76
N LYS A 203 0.99 7.24 14.40
CA LYS A 203 1.34 8.47 13.70
C LYS A 203 0.68 8.54 12.32
N LEU A 204 0.71 7.46 11.54
CA LEU A 204 0.06 7.40 10.23
C LEU A 204 -1.46 7.59 10.35
N ASN A 205 -2.07 6.88 11.29
CA ASN A 205 -3.51 6.86 11.49
C ASN A 205 -4.02 8.24 11.93
N SER A 206 -3.37 8.84 12.93
CA SER A 206 -3.74 10.16 13.45
C SER A 206 -3.56 11.29 12.44
N ARG A 207 -2.50 11.24 11.61
CA ARG A 207 -2.16 12.35 10.70
C ARG A 207 -2.84 12.25 9.33
N TYR A 208 -3.05 11.05 8.80
CA TYR A 208 -3.45 10.87 7.40
C TYR A 208 -4.75 10.08 7.17
N CYS A 209 -5.20 9.24 8.10
CA CYS A 209 -6.32 8.32 7.86
C CYS A 209 -7.65 9.03 7.54
N SER A 210 -7.86 10.24 8.07
CA SER A 210 -9.06 11.03 7.78
C SER A 210 -9.20 11.41 6.30
N TRP A 211 -8.08 11.62 5.60
CA TRP A 211 -8.05 12.12 4.22
C TRP A 211 -7.53 11.10 3.20
N TYR A 212 -6.74 10.12 3.64
CA TYR A 212 -6.14 9.06 2.84
C TYR A 212 -6.49 7.66 3.35
N PRO A 213 -7.77 7.35 3.65
CA PRO A 213 -8.14 6.03 4.16
C PRO A 213 -7.87 4.91 3.14
N ASP A 214 -7.87 5.26 1.85
CA ASP A 214 -7.56 4.37 0.73
C ASP A 214 -6.08 3.94 0.68
N MET A 215 -5.19 4.70 1.32
CA MET A 215 -3.75 4.44 1.33
C MET A 215 -3.24 3.96 2.70
N VAL A 216 -3.91 4.36 3.79
CA VAL A 216 -3.44 4.08 5.17
C VAL A 216 -4.05 2.80 5.75
N LYS A 217 -5.25 2.38 5.30
CA LYS A 217 -5.95 1.22 5.85
C LYS A 217 -5.47 -0.13 5.31
N PRO A 218 -5.22 -0.30 4.00
CA PRO A 218 -4.62 -1.52 3.48
C PRO A 218 -3.24 -1.77 4.07
#